data_AF-K1PV59-F1
#
_entry.id   AF-K1PV59-F1
#
_cell.length_a   1.000
_cell.length_b   1.000
_cell.length_c   1.000
_cell.angle_alpha   90.00
_cell.angle_beta   90.00
_cell.angle_gamma   90.00
#
_symmetry.space_group_name_H-M   'P 1'
#
loop_
_entity.id
_entity.type
_entity.pdbx_description
1 polymer ?
#
loop_
_entity_poly.entity_id
_entity_poly.type
_entity_poly.pdbx_seq_one_letter_code
_entity_poly.pdbx_strand_id
1 'polypeptide(L)'
;MEMAFGWISEYCSNAKYSLFADDDMYVNIPNALKYLYSVEEEQIENLYGGYLFERPVPVRFYPFKHYVSKQEYPFHCYPPFVAGCTIFFSNDVIQKIKKVMPFIPRFRVDDKYIGMITQKLGINATKLNDLIGMRHIGPNGRWFPCLISDHGYTTLEMFQSAFEASYSYCDPAKVLKNDIF
;
A
#
# COMPACT_ATOMS: atom_id res chain seq x y z
N MET A 1 6.18 6.40 9.57
CA MET A 1 6.78 5.11 9.10
C MET A 1 8.25 4.87 9.52
N GLU A 2 9.12 5.87 9.65
CA GLU A 2 10.57 5.69 9.96
C GLU A 2 10.87 4.75 11.15
N MET A 3 10.16 4.91 12.27
CA MET A 3 10.29 4.03 13.43
C MET A 3 9.96 2.57 13.12
N ALA A 4 8.94 2.32 12.29
CA ALA A 4 8.50 0.97 11.96
C ALA A 4 9.56 0.24 11.11
N PHE A 5 10.15 0.90 10.10
CA PHE A 5 11.26 0.32 9.33
C PHE A 5 12.46 0.01 10.24
N GLY A 6 12.77 0.91 11.19
CA GLY A 6 13.81 0.70 12.19
C GLY A 6 13.58 -0.55 13.03
N TRP A 7 12.37 -0.66 13.60
CA TRP A 7 11.94 -1.76 14.47
C TRP A 7 11.90 -3.10 13.73
N ILE A 8 11.29 -3.16 12.55
CA ILE A 8 11.23 -4.41 11.75
C ILE A 8 12.62 -4.89 11.40
N SER A 9 13.51 -3.98 10.98
CA SER A 9 14.88 -4.33 10.64
C SER A 9 15.67 -4.89 11.82
N GLU A 10 15.39 -4.43 13.05
CA GLU A 10 16.09 -4.85 14.26
C GLU A 10 15.50 -6.13 14.88
N TYR A 11 14.17 -6.22 14.97
CA TYR A 11 13.48 -7.26 15.73
C TYR A 11 12.79 -8.32 14.86
N CYS A 12 12.68 -8.10 13.54
CA CYS A 12 12.04 -9.00 12.59
C CYS A 12 12.93 -9.29 11.37
N SER A 13 14.24 -9.37 11.57
CA SER A 13 15.23 -9.54 10.48
C SER A 13 15.04 -10.81 9.64
N ASN A 14 14.35 -11.82 10.16
CA ASN A 14 14.04 -13.08 9.46
C ASN A 14 12.66 -13.10 8.78
N ALA A 15 11.83 -12.06 8.96
CA ALA A 15 10.56 -11.98 8.26
C ALA A 15 10.81 -11.89 6.75
N LYS A 16 10.09 -12.65 5.93
CA LYS A 16 10.23 -12.58 4.47
C LYS A 16 9.51 -11.35 3.90
N TYR A 17 8.35 -11.05 4.47
CA TYR A 17 7.48 -9.96 4.05
C TYR A 17 6.99 -9.18 5.26
N SER A 18 6.62 -7.92 5.04
CA SER A 18 5.91 -7.07 5.98
C SER A 18 4.70 -6.46 5.28
N LEU A 19 3.55 -6.48 5.96
CA LEU A 19 2.34 -5.80 5.53
C LEU A 19 2.05 -4.65 6.48
N PHE A 20 1.92 -3.45 5.92
CA PHE A 20 1.48 -2.26 6.63
C PHE A 20 0.03 -1.97 6.24
N ALA A 21 -0.80 -1.64 7.22
CA ALA A 21 -2.15 -1.15 6.98
C ALA A 21 -2.55 -0.11 8.03
N ASP A 22 -3.43 0.80 7.64
CA ASP A 22 -4.09 1.73 8.57
C ASP A 22 -5.12 0.99 9.44
N ASP A 23 -5.53 1.59 10.55
CA ASP A 23 -6.46 0.99 11.52
C ASP A 23 -7.92 0.94 11.04
N ASP A 24 -8.22 1.63 9.94
CA ASP A 24 -9.53 1.63 9.26
C ASP A 24 -9.57 0.73 8.01
N MET A 25 -8.64 -0.22 7.92
CA MET A 25 -8.52 -1.15 6.80
C MET A 25 -8.96 -2.56 7.19
N TYR A 26 -9.91 -3.13 6.45
CA TYR A 26 -10.12 -4.57 6.48
C TYR A 26 -9.10 -5.26 5.57
N VAL A 27 -8.36 -6.25 6.10
CA VAL A 27 -7.40 -7.05 5.34
C VAL A 27 -7.83 -8.51 5.29
N ASN A 28 -8.08 -9.02 4.09
CA ASN A 28 -8.32 -10.43 3.83
C ASN A 28 -6.98 -11.19 3.80
N ILE A 29 -6.56 -11.70 4.96
CA ILE A 29 -5.28 -12.42 5.13
C ILE A 29 -5.13 -13.59 4.16
N PRO A 30 -6.14 -14.47 3.93
CA PRO A 30 -6.05 -15.51 2.91
C PRO A 30 -5.70 -14.99 1.51
N ASN A 31 -6.30 -13.89 1.06
CA ASN A 31 -6.00 -13.31 -0.25
C ASN A 31 -4.63 -12.63 -0.28
N ALA A 32 -4.23 -11.96 0.81
CA ALA A 32 -2.89 -11.41 0.95
C ALA A 32 -1.81 -12.50 0.83
N LEU A 33 -2.02 -13.65 1.49
CA LEU A 33 -1.10 -14.79 1.42
C LEU A 33 -1.08 -15.42 0.02
N LYS A 34 -2.24 -15.59 -0.65
CA LYS A 34 -2.29 -16.06 -2.04
C LYS A 34 -1.46 -15.18 -2.97
N TYR A 35 -1.56 -13.86 -2.82
CA TYR A 35 -0.73 -12.92 -3.56
C TYR A 35 0.76 -13.11 -3.25
N LEU A 36 1.14 -13.14 -1.97
CA LEU A 36 2.54 -13.32 -1.58
C LEU A 36 3.14 -14.65 -2.09
N TYR A 37 2.35 -15.71 -2.16
CA TYR A 37 2.77 -17.00 -2.73
C TYR A 37 2.82 -17.01 -4.27
N SER A 38 2.15 -16.07 -4.94
CA SER A 38 2.22 -15.94 -6.40
C SER A 38 3.36 -15.05 -6.88
N VAL A 39 4.04 -14.32 -5.98
CA VAL A 39 5.22 -13.51 -6.32
C VAL A 39 6.39 -14.46 -6.60
N GLU A 40 6.94 -14.40 -7.82
CA GLU A 40 8.11 -15.19 -8.23
C GLU A 40 9.33 -14.87 -7.35
N GLU A 41 10.22 -15.84 -7.13
CA GLU A 41 11.36 -15.67 -6.21
C GLU A 41 12.26 -14.49 -6.58
N GLU A 42 12.47 -14.25 -7.88
CA GLU A 42 13.25 -13.14 -8.40
C GLU A 42 12.62 -11.76 -8.11
N GLN A 43 11.30 -11.72 -7.93
CA GLN A 43 10.55 -10.49 -7.61
C GLN A 43 10.47 -10.21 -6.11
N ILE A 44 10.80 -11.20 -5.27
CA ILE A 44 10.77 -11.06 -3.81
C ILE A 44 11.82 -10.07 -3.34
N GLU A 45 13.01 -10.05 -3.95
CA GLU A 45 14.13 -9.19 -3.54
C GLU A 45 13.95 -7.69 -3.87
N ASN A 46 12.77 -7.26 -4.31
CA ASN A 46 12.43 -5.85 -4.50
C ASN A 46 10.93 -5.57 -4.29
N LEU A 47 10.23 -6.39 -3.49
CA LEU A 47 8.80 -6.22 -3.31
C LEU A 47 8.50 -4.91 -2.56
N TYR A 48 7.87 -3.98 -3.27
CA TYR A 48 7.18 -2.81 -2.75
C TYR A 48 5.85 -2.71 -3.49
N GLY A 49 4.72 -3.02 -2.85
CA GLY A 49 3.46 -3.18 -3.59
C GLY A 49 2.23 -2.72 -2.83
N GLY A 50 1.21 -2.32 -3.58
CA GLY A 50 -0.08 -1.89 -3.04
C GLY A 50 -0.86 -1.05 -4.06
N TYR A 51 -1.73 -0.16 -3.58
CA TYR A 51 -2.45 0.77 -4.46
C TYR A 51 -1.50 1.85 -4.99
N LEU A 52 -1.10 1.73 -6.26
CA LEU A 52 -0.10 2.57 -6.90
C LEU A 52 -0.73 3.81 -7.53
N PHE A 53 -0.18 4.96 -7.16
CA PHE A 53 -0.33 6.21 -7.90
C PHE A 53 0.88 6.41 -8.82
N GLU A 54 0.67 6.31 -10.14
CA GLU A 54 1.78 6.34 -11.12
C GLU A 54 2.26 7.75 -11.47
N ARG A 55 1.33 8.71 -11.59
CA ARG A 55 1.64 10.13 -11.90
C ARG A 55 0.85 11.11 -11.04
N PRO A 56 0.95 11.03 -9.70
CA PRO A 56 0.15 11.85 -8.82
C PRO A 56 0.62 13.31 -8.79
N VAL A 57 -0.32 14.22 -8.91
CA VAL A 57 -0.08 15.68 -8.83
C VAL A 57 -0.27 16.14 -7.38
N PRO A 58 0.66 16.94 -6.83
CA PRO A 58 0.50 17.52 -5.49
C PRO A 58 -0.76 18.37 -5.38
N VAL A 59 -1.56 18.13 -4.33
CA VAL A 59 -2.74 18.95 -4.03
C VAL A 59 -2.27 20.34 -3.62
N ARG A 60 -2.64 21.37 -4.41
CA ARG A 60 -2.22 22.77 -4.19
C ARG A 60 -3.34 23.66 -3.63
N PHE A 61 -4.48 23.08 -3.25
CA PHE A 61 -5.59 23.81 -2.68
C PHE A 61 -5.67 23.59 -1.16
N TYR A 62 -5.72 24.68 -0.41
CA TYR A 62 -5.95 24.68 1.04
C TYR A 62 -7.47 24.78 1.30
N PRO A 63 -8.06 24.05 2.27
CA PRO A 63 -7.43 23.34 3.39
C PRO A 63 -7.38 21.80 3.25
N PHE A 64 -7.25 21.22 2.05
CA PHE A 64 -7.22 19.75 1.93
C PHE A 64 -6.12 19.11 2.78
N LYS A 65 -6.42 17.96 3.43
CA LYS A 65 -5.52 17.20 4.32
C LYS A 65 -4.09 17.03 3.75
N HIS A 66 -3.99 16.78 2.45
CA HIS A 66 -2.73 16.53 1.76
C HIS A 66 -2.20 17.74 0.97
N TYR A 67 -2.62 18.97 1.30
CA TYR A 67 -2.16 20.23 0.68
C TYR A 67 -0.65 20.42 0.81
N VAL A 68 0.08 20.53 -0.29
CA VAL A 68 1.53 20.78 -0.28
C VAL A 68 1.82 22.08 -1.02
N SER A 69 2.57 22.99 -0.41
CA SER A 69 2.93 24.27 -1.03
C SER A 69 4.05 24.09 -2.07
N LYS A 70 4.19 25.04 -3.01
CA LYS A 70 5.30 25.02 -3.97
C LYS A 70 6.66 25.21 -3.29
N GLN A 71 6.70 25.86 -2.12
CA GLN A 71 7.90 26.00 -1.31
C GLN A 71 8.33 24.66 -0.72
N GLU A 72 7.38 23.85 -0.23
CA GLU A 72 7.66 22.52 0.34
C GLU A 72 8.03 21.50 -0.74
N TYR A 73 7.34 21.53 -1.89
CA TYR A 73 7.62 20.65 -3.02
C TYR A 73 7.45 21.42 -4.33
N PRO A 74 8.55 21.81 -5.01
CA PRO A 74 8.46 22.69 -6.18
C PRO A 74 8.04 21.96 -7.46
N PHE A 75 8.13 20.63 -7.51
CA PHE A 75 7.86 19.85 -8.72
C PHE A 75 6.35 19.69 -9.01
N HIS A 76 6.04 19.45 -10.28
CA HIS A 76 4.66 19.32 -10.76
C HIS A 76 4.02 17.97 -10.47
N CYS A 77 4.81 16.91 -10.36
CA CYS A 77 4.35 15.55 -10.07
C CYS A 77 5.24 14.93 -9.00
N TYR A 78 4.68 14.10 -8.12
CA TYR A 78 5.48 13.21 -7.29
C TYR A 78 6.01 12.04 -8.14
N PRO A 79 7.10 11.37 -7.69
CA PRO A 79 7.40 10.04 -8.19
C PRO A 79 6.24 9.06 -7.90
N PRO A 80 6.18 7.90 -8.59
CA PRO A 80 5.22 6.87 -8.28
C PRO A 80 5.31 6.46 -6.80
N PHE A 81 4.15 6.28 -6.16
CA PHE A 81 4.11 5.84 -4.77
C PHE A 81 2.89 4.96 -4.49
N VAL A 82 3.05 4.04 -3.54
CA VAL A 82 1.96 3.22 -3.01
C VAL A 82 1.24 3.96 -1.89
N ALA A 83 -0.09 4.03 -1.95
CA ALA A 83 -0.94 4.68 -0.95
C ALA A 83 -0.74 4.08 0.46
N GLY A 84 -0.86 4.91 1.50
CA GLY A 84 -0.70 4.54 2.91
C GLY A 84 -1.57 3.39 3.46
N CYS A 85 -2.59 2.97 2.71
CA CYS A 85 -3.63 2.04 3.16
C CYS A 85 -3.20 0.57 3.34
N THR A 86 -2.52 -0.03 2.38
CA THR A 86 -2.11 -1.45 2.41
C THR A 86 -0.86 -1.58 1.57
N ILE A 87 0.27 -1.82 2.23
CA ILE A 87 1.59 -1.82 1.60
C ILE A 87 2.33 -3.10 1.96
N PHE A 88 2.77 -3.82 0.93
CA PHE A 88 3.66 -4.96 1.05
C PHE A 88 5.10 -4.52 0.85
N PHE A 89 5.98 -5.00 1.72
CA PHE A 89 7.43 -4.89 1.58
C PHE A 89 8.07 -6.26 1.71
N SER A 90 9.09 -6.54 0.92
CA SER A 90 10.08 -7.55 1.28
C SER A 90 11.07 -7.00 2.30
N ASN A 91 11.68 -7.89 3.06
CA ASN A 91 12.67 -7.50 4.07
C ASN A 91 13.88 -6.77 3.47
N ASP A 92 14.36 -7.16 2.29
CA ASP A 92 15.46 -6.46 1.65
C ASP A 92 15.11 -4.98 1.37
N VAL A 93 13.86 -4.69 0.97
CA VAL A 93 13.39 -3.33 0.70
C VAL A 93 13.32 -2.54 2.01
N ILE A 94 12.82 -3.15 3.09
CA ILE A 94 12.85 -2.56 4.45
C ILE A 94 14.30 -2.15 4.81
N GLN A 95 15.27 -3.04 4.61
CA GLN A 95 16.69 -2.78 4.94
C GLN A 95 17.29 -1.67 4.06
N LYS A 96 17.04 -1.70 2.74
CA LYS A 96 17.49 -0.67 1.79
C LYS A 96 16.92 0.70 2.18
N ILE A 97 15.62 0.77 2.47
CA ILE A 97 14.93 1.99 2.90
C ILE A 97 15.52 2.52 4.20
N LYS A 98 15.62 1.69 5.25
CA LYS A 98 16.20 2.10 6.55
C LYS A 98 17.60 2.69 6.39
N LYS A 99 18.44 2.08 5.54
CA LYS A 99 19.82 2.53 5.32
C LYS A 99 19.90 3.92 4.69
N VAL A 100 19.01 4.26 3.76
CA VAL A 100 19.06 5.54 3.04
C VAL A 100 18.20 6.64 3.66
N MET A 101 17.18 6.29 4.44
CA MET A 101 16.22 7.23 5.01
C MET A 101 16.87 8.38 5.80
N PRO A 102 17.94 8.20 6.60
CA PRO A 102 18.60 9.30 7.30
C PRO A 102 19.25 10.35 6.39
N PHE A 103 19.52 10.01 5.13
CA PHE A 103 20.20 10.88 4.16
C PHE A 103 19.23 11.60 3.21
N ILE A 104 17.92 11.34 3.34
CA ILE A 104 16.88 11.93 2.49
C ILE A 104 16.10 12.94 3.34
N PRO A 105 15.91 14.18 2.88
CA PRO A 105 15.11 15.16 3.61
C PRO A 105 13.71 14.62 3.87
N ARG A 106 13.28 14.67 5.13
CA ARG A 106 11.96 14.17 5.55
C ARG A 106 10.86 14.93 4.81
N PHE A 107 9.86 14.18 4.37
CA PHE A 107 8.64 14.73 3.77
C PHE A 107 7.45 14.37 4.66
N ARG A 108 6.56 15.33 4.93
CA ARG A 108 5.53 15.20 5.97
C ARG A 108 4.43 14.17 5.66
N VAL A 109 4.35 13.71 4.42
CA VAL A 109 3.34 12.75 3.97
C VAL A 109 4.06 11.44 3.70
N ASP A 110 3.83 10.45 4.57
CA ASP A 110 4.62 9.22 4.65
C ASP A 110 4.65 8.43 3.33
N ASP A 111 3.51 8.21 2.68
CA ASP A 111 3.44 7.44 1.43
C ASP A 111 4.23 8.08 0.27
N LYS A 112 4.13 9.40 0.12
CA LYS A 112 4.94 10.18 -0.82
C LYS A 112 6.42 10.15 -0.45
N TYR A 113 6.74 10.21 0.84
CA TYR A 113 8.13 10.11 1.31
C TYR A 113 8.74 8.78 0.90
N ILE A 114 8.03 7.67 1.12
CA ILE A 114 8.48 6.33 0.69
C ILE A 114 8.59 6.24 -0.84
N GLY A 115 7.67 6.84 -1.60
CA GLY A 115 7.80 6.96 -3.05
C GLY A 115 9.08 7.68 -3.49
N MET A 116 9.44 8.78 -2.83
CA MET A 116 10.70 9.49 -3.11
C MET A 116 11.95 8.64 -2.78
N ILE A 117 11.91 7.87 -1.70
CA ILE A 117 13.01 6.99 -1.30
C ILE A 117 13.17 5.84 -2.32
N THR A 118 12.08 5.15 -2.64
CA THR A 118 12.08 4.01 -3.56
C THR A 118 12.49 4.41 -4.98
N GLN A 119 12.06 5.61 -5.43
CA GLN A 119 12.54 6.21 -6.68
C GLN A 119 14.07 6.40 -6.69
N LYS A 120 14.67 6.88 -5.59
CA LYS A 120 16.13 7.04 -5.47
C LYS A 120 16.87 5.71 -5.43
N LEU A 121 16.24 4.68 -4.86
CA LEU A 121 16.79 3.31 -4.80
C LEU A 121 16.61 2.53 -6.11
N GLY A 122 15.86 3.06 -7.09
CA GLY A 122 15.54 2.35 -8.33
C GLY A 122 14.57 1.18 -8.13
N ILE A 123 13.76 1.21 -7.06
CA ILE A 123 12.77 0.18 -6.75
C ILE A 123 11.44 0.58 -7.40
N ASN A 124 10.91 -0.29 -8.26
CA ASN A 124 9.61 -0.09 -8.89
C ASN A 124 8.51 -0.68 -8.03
N ALA A 125 7.39 0.02 -7.92
CA ALA A 125 6.24 -0.44 -7.17
C ALA A 125 5.39 -1.45 -7.97
N THR A 126 4.96 -2.53 -7.32
CA THR A 126 3.98 -3.48 -7.87
C THR A 126 2.56 -2.93 -7.70
N LYS A 127 1.85 -2.80 -8.82
CA LYS A 127 0.48 -2.29 -8.88
C LYS A 127 -0.53 -3.35 -8.44
N LEU A 128 -1.27 -3.08 -7.37
CA LEU A 128 -2.33 -3.96 -6.84
C LEU A 128 -3.70 -3.25 -6.78
N ASN A 129 -3.92 -2.26 -7.64
CA ASN A 129 -5.10 -1.37 -7.57
C ASN A 129 -6.43 -2.12 -7.71
N ASP A 130 -6.45 -3.26 -8.41
CA ASP A 130 -7.65 -4.10 -8.59
C ASP A 130 -7.95 -4.98 -7.37
N LEU A 131 -7.00 -5.10 -6.43
CA LEU A 131 -7.10 -5.93 -5.24
C LEU A 131 -7.22 -5.10 -3.95
N ILE A 132 -7.14 -3.77 -4.03
CA ILE A 132 -7.17 -2.87 -2.87
C ILE A 132 -8.26 -1.81 -3.07
N GLY A 133 -9.30 -1.87 -2.24
CA GLY A 133 -10.42 -0.94 -2.26
C GLY A 133 -10.13 0.37 -1.54
N MET A 134 -9.92 1.45 -2.30
CA MET A 134 -9.65 2.80 -1.75
C MET A 134 -10.90 3.62 -1.39
N ARG A 135 -12.09 3.22 -1.85
CA ARG A 135 -13.34 3.99 -1.74
C ARG A 135 -14.46 3.19 -1.05
N HIS A 136 -14.12 2.42 -0.02
CA HIS A 136 -15.02 1.54 0.72
C HIS A 136 -16.00 0.77 -0.19
N ILE A 137 -15.55 -0.36 -0.73
CA ILE A 137 -16.41 -1.24 -1.52
C ILE A 137 -17.46 -1.89 -0.61
N GLY A 138 -17.06 -2.26 0.60
CA GLY A 138 -17.92 -2.83 1.64
C GLY A 138 -18.33 -4.29 1.38
N PRO A 139 -18.86 -4.97 2.41
CA PRO A 139 -19.15 -6.42 2.38
C PRO A 139 -20.23 -6.83 1.37
N ASN A 140 -21.12 -5.90 1.00
CA ASN A 140 -22.15 -6.12 -0.02
C ASN A 140 -21.63 -5.95 -1.46
N GLY A 141 -20.40 -5.45 -1.61
CA GLY A 141 -19.78 -5.28 -2.91
C GLY A 141 -19.53 -6.63 -3.56
N ARG A 142 -19.98 -6.79 -4.81
CA ARG A 142 -19.80 -8.04 -5.58
C ARG A 142 -18.34 -8.53 -5.64
N TRP A 143 -17.40 -7.59 -5.60
CA TRP A 143 -15.96 -7.84 -5.72
C TRP A 143 -15.25 -7.98 -4.39
N PHE A 144 -15.92 -7.66 -3.28
CA PHE A 144 -15.32 -7.62 -1.96
C PHE A 144 -14.59 -8.92 -1.58
N PRO A 145 -15.12 -10.13 -1.84
CA PRO A 145 -14.42 -11.37 -1.48
C PRO A 145 -13.11 -11.60 -2.26
N CYS A 146 -12.91 -10.90 -3.38
CA CYS A 146 -11.69 -10.97 -4.17
C CYS A 146 -10.58 -10.02 -3.70
N LEU A 147 -10.91 -9.03 -2.87
CA LEU A 147 -9.96 -8.02 -2.45
C LEU A 147 -8.94 -8.59 -1.46
N ILE A 148 -7.72 -8.05 -1.50
CA ILE A 148 -6.73 -8.17 -0.44
C ILE A 148 -7.12 -7.26 0.73
N SER A 149 -7.57 -6.04 0.44
CA SER A 149 -8.03 -5.11 1.47
C SER A 149 -9.06 -4.13 0.96
N ASP A 150 -9.81 -3.54 1.89
CA ASP A 150 -10.79 -2.50 1.62
C ASP A 150 -10.76 -1.47 2.76
N HIS A 151 -10.92 -0.20 2.41
CA HIS A 151 -10.79 0.94 3.32
C HIS A 151 -12.13 1.30 3.97
N GLY A 152 -12.11 1.95 5.14
CA GLY A 152 -13.25 2.69 5.71
C GLY A 152 -13.99 1.97 6.82
N TYR A 153 -13.31 1.07 7.53
CA TYR A 153 -13.87 0.27 8.61
C TYR A 153 -13.60 0.92 9.96
N THR A 154 -14.63 1.44 10.62
CA THR A 154 -14.45 2.21 11.87
C THR A 154 -15.12 1.58 13.09
N THR A 155 -15.91 0.52 12.90
CA THR A 155 -16.58 -0.19 14.00
C THR A 155 -16.36 -1.70 13.92
N LEU A 156 -16.46 -2.37 15.06
CA LEU A 156 -16.32 -3.81 15.16
C LEU A 156 -17.32 -4.55 14.27
N GLU A 157 -18.56 -4.07 14.17
CA GLU A 157 -19.61 -4.67 13.36
C GLU A 157 -19.26 -4.61 11.86
N MET A 158 -18.64 -3.51 11.41
CA MET A 158 -18.16 -3.42 10.03
C MET A 158 -17.07 -4.45 9.76
N PHE A 159 -16.12 -4.62 10.68
CA PHE A 159 -15.06 -5.62 10.56
C PHE A 159 -15.62 -7.05 10.58
N GLN A 160 -16.60 -7.34 11.43
CA GLN A 160 -17.27 -8.64 11.49
C GLN A 160 -18.03 -8.94 10.19
N SER A 161 -18.78 -7.98 9.67
CA SER A 161 -19.50 -8.14 8.41
C SER A 161 -18.55 -8.35 7.23
N ALA A 162 -17.43 -7.62 7.18
CA ALA A 162 -16.37 -7.85 6.21
C ALA A 162 -15.74 -9.24 6.36
N PHE A 163 -15.45 -9.66 7.59
CA PHE A 163 -14.90 -10.99 7.85
C PHE A 163 -15.80 -12.09 7.31
N GLU A 164 -17.10 -12.05 7.61
CA GLU A 164 -18.08 -13.02 7.11
C GLU A 164 -18.18 -13.00 5.58
N ALA A 165 -18.28 -11.82 4.97
CA ALA A 165 -18.38 -11.67 3.53
C ALA A 165 -17.11 -12.16 2.80
N SER A 166 -15.94 -12.09 3.43
CA SER A 166 -14.66 -12.48 2.85
C SER A 166 -14.55 -13.97 2.47
N TYR A 167 -15.36 -14.83 3.11
CA TYR A 167 -15.44 -16.27 2.81
C TYR A 167 -16.35 -16.61 1.63
N SER A 168 -17.06 -15.62 1.10
CA SER A 168 -17.90 -15.81 -0.08
C SER A 168 -17.04 -16.08 -1.33
N TYR A 169 -17.65 -16.71 -2.33
CA TYR A 169 -16.96 -17.04 -3.57
C TYR A 169 -16.45 -15.78 -4.29
N CYS A 170 -15.15 -15.74 -4.57
CA CYS A 170 -14.54 -14.81 -5.51
C CYS A 170 -14.48 -15.45 -6.90
N ASP A 171 -15.04 -14.80 -7.91
CA ASP A 171 -14.94 -15.20 -9.33
C ASP A 171 -13.65 -14.64 -9.95
N PRO A 172 -12.61 -15.46 -10.20
CA PRO A 172 -11.31 -14.98 -10.68
C PRO A 172 -11.36 -14.38 -12.08
N ALA A 173 -12.30 -14.82 -12.93
CA ALA A 173 -12.43 -14.37 -14.32
C ALA A 173 -12.86 -12.90 -14.44
N LYS A 174 -13.24 -12.29 -13.31
CA LYS A 174 -13.74 -10.92 -13.25
C LYS A 174 -12.84 -9.96 -12.49
N VAL A 175 -11.81 -10.45 -11.80
CA VAL A 175 -10.76 -9.62 -11.19
C VAL A 175 -9.90 -8.94 -12.27
N LEU A 176 -9.71 -9.61 -13.40
CA LEU A 176 -8.87 -9.16 -14.53
C LEU A 176 -9.55 -8.16 -15.49
N LYS A 177 -10.75 -7.67 -15.18
CA LYS A 177 -11.59 -6.89 -16.11
C LYS A 177 -12.04 -5.51 -15.63
N ASN A 178 -11.38 -4.92 -14.63
CA ASN A 178 -11.68 -3.55 -14.23
C ASN A 178 -10.79 -2.53 -14.96
N ASP A 179 -10.93 -2.49 -16.28
CA ASP A 179 -10.92 -1.22 -17.01
C ASP A 179 -12.14 -0.41 -16.53
N ILE A 180 -12.00 0.32 -15.43
CA ILE A 180 -12.98 1.30 -14.99
C ILE A 180 -12.32 2.67 -15.05
N PHE A 181 -12.70 3.39 -16.11
CA PHE A 181 -12.45 4.82 -16.35
C PHE A 181 -12.86 5.70 -15.18
#